data_AF-A0A7S2IFW7-F1
#
_entry.id   AF-A0A7S2IFW7-F1
#
_cell.length_a   1.000
_cell.length_b   1.000
_cell.length_c   1.000
_cell.angle_alpha   90.00
_cell.angle_beta   90.00
_cell.angle_gamma   90.00
#
_symmetry.space_group_name_H-M   'P 1'
#
loop_
_entity.id
_entity.type
_entity.pdbx_description
1 polymer ?
#
loop_
_entity_poly.entity_id
_entity_poly.type
_entity_poly.pdbx_seq_one_letter_code
_entity_poly.pdbx_strand_id
1 'polypeptide(L)'
;TCQLDSRSVWMHRTSKNATIEQVLQPQCARETGGTCVFFGKCDGYRGPVTCQMGMPPRCVCADGHCASHGGICFPDRGIVHATVARVSRTHPEFPGQHGS
;
A
#
# COMPACT_ATOMS: atom_id res chain seq x y z
N THR A 1 -6.42 -2.33 -22.93
CA THR A 1 -5.56 -3.39 -22.36
C THR A 1 -4.88 -2.83 -21.13
N CYS A 2 -5.21 -3.34 -19.95
CA CYS A 2 -4.44 -3.02 -18.74
C CYS A 2 -3.19 -3.91 -18.75
N GLN A 3 -2.03 -3.32 -19.06
CA GLN A 3 -0.74 -3.99 -18.90
C GLN A 3 -0.29 -3.83 -17.46
N LEU A 4 -0.11 -4.96 -16.77
CA LEU A 4 0.60 -5.04 -15.50
C LEU A 4 2.09 -5.17 -15.83
N ASP A 5 2.89 -4.21 -15.38
CA ASP A 5 4.35 -4.21 -15.58
C ASP A 5 4.99 -5.34 -14.76
N SER A 6 5.66 -6.25 -15.46
CA SER A 6 6.36 -7.40 -14.92
C SER A 6 7.67 -7.00 -14.27
N ARG A 7 7.71 -6.80 -12.94
CA ARG A 7 8.97 -6.81 -12.18
C ARG A 7 8.86 -7.59 -10.87
N SER A 8 9.34 -8.82 -10.96
CA SER A 8 9.96 -9.64 -9.89
C SER A 8 9.09 -10.14 -8.75
N VAL A 9 8.47 -11.28 -9.02
CA VAL A 9 7.96 -12.25 -8.04
C VAL A 9 9.13 -12.82 -7.21
N TRP A 10 9.09 -12.64 -5.89
CA TRP A 10 9.70 -13.58 -4.94
C TRP A 10 8.57 -14.21 -4.13
N MET A 11 7.94 -15.25 -4.71
CA MET A 11 7.02 -16.13 -4.00
C MET A 11 7.83 -17.05 -3.09
N HIS A 12 7.91 -16.75 -1.79
CA HIS A 12 8.20 -17.80 -0.82
C HIS A 12 6.94 -18.64 -0.63
N ARG A 13 6.85 -19.69 -1.45
CA ARG A 13 5.88 -20.77 -1.26
C ARG A 13 6.16 -21.44 0.08
N THR A 14 5.35 -21.15 1.09
CA THR A 14 5.15 -22.06 2.23
C THR A 14 3.65 -22.30 2.38
N SER A 15 3.24 -23.50 1.94
CA SER A 15 1.91 -24.04 2.18
C SER A 15 1.90 -24.64 3.57
N LYS A 16 1.23 -24.03 4.55
CA LYS A 16 0.68 -24.69 5.76
C LYS A 16 -0.51 -23.90 6.29
N ASN A 17 -1.69 -24.54 6.25
CA ASN A 17 -2.97 -24.26 6.92
C ASN A 17 -3.37 -22.79 7.22
N ALA A 18 -4.49 -22.39 6.60
CA ALA A 18 -5.14 -21.09 6.75
C ALA A 18 -5.72 -20.88 8.16
N THR A 19 -4.94 -20.24 9.03
CA THR A 19 -5.43 -19.26 10.00
C THR A 19 -4.69 -17.97 9.67
N ILE A 20 -5.44 -16.97 9.20
CA ILE A 20 -4.89 -15.70 8.76
C ILE A 20 -4.41 -14.92 9.98
N GLU A 21 -3.20 -15.19 10.49
CA GLU A 21 -2.45 -14.17 11.21
C GLU A 21 -1.94 -13.17 10.17
N GLN A 22 -2.83 -12.27 9.77
CA GLN A 22 -2.47 -11.09 9.01
C GLN A 22 -1.70 -10.16 9.94
N VAL A 23 -0.39 -10.38 10.03
CA VAL A 23 0.54 -9.40 10.59
C VAL A 23 0.28 -8.10 9.83
N LEU A 24 -0.33 -7.14 10.53
CA LEU A 24 -0.76 -5.85 10.01
C LEU A 24 0.49 -5.02 9.68
N GLN A 25 1.15 -5.34 8.58
CA GLN A 25 2.16 -4.47 8.01
C GLN A 25 1.50 -3.18 7.55
N PRO A 26 2.22 -2.04 7.53
CA PRO A 26 1.70 -0.82 6.94
C PRO A 26 1.13 -1.14 5.56
N GLN A 27 -0.15 -0.83 5.37
CA GLN A 27 -0.99 -1.26 4.23
C GLN A 27 -0.54 -0.68 2.88
N CYS A 28 0.53 0.11 2.88
CA CYS A 28 0.98 0.91 1.76
C CYS A 28 2.49 1.13 1.82
N ALA A 29 3.09 1.44 0.67
CA ALA A 29 4.49 1.79 0.59
C ALA A 29 4.77 3.09 1.36
N ARG A 30 5.84 3.11 2.16
CA ARG A 30 6.31 4.30 2.89
C ARG A 30 7.59 4.91 2.32
N GLU A 31 8.27 4.17 1.45
CA GLU A 31 9.50 4.64 0.81
C GLU A 31 9.21 5.75 -0.18
N THR A 32 9.87 6.90 -0.02
CA THR A 32 9.71 8.04 -0.93
C THR A 32 10.67 8.00 -2.12
N GLY A 33 11.64 7.07 -2.10
CA GLY A 33 12.76 7.00 -3.05
C GLY A 33 13.86 8.05 -2.81
N GLY A 34 13.73 8.92 -1.80
CA GLY A 34 14.73 9.91 -1.42
C GLY A 34 15.73 9.41 -0.37
N THR A 35 16.89 10.08 -0.27
CA THR A 35 17.90 9.82 0.76
C THR A 35 18.15 11.07 1.61
N CYS A 36 18.65 10.89 2.83
CA CYS A 36 18.91 11.99 3.77
C CYS A 36 20.33 11.89 4.35
N VAL A 37 21.33 12.21 3.53
CA VAL A 37 22.75 11.94 3.82
C VAL A 37 23.48 13.11 4.49
N PHE A 38 23.27 14.35 4.04
CA PHE A 38 24.10 15.50 4.44
C PHE A 38 23.63 16.22 5.72
N PHE A 39 22.32 16.40 5.90
CA PHE A 39 21.75 17.13 7.03
C PHE A 39 20.67 16.34 7.78
N GLY A 40 20.51 15.05 7.47
CA GLY A 40 19.41 14.23 8.01
C GLY A 40 18.02 14.78 7.66
N LYS A 41 17.91 15.62 6.62
CA LYS A 41 16.66 16.25 6.20
C LYS A 41 16.22 15.72 4.84
N CYS A 42 14.92 15.53 4.73
CA CYS A 42 14.21 15.18 3.50
C CYS A 42 13.57 16.44 2.90
N ASP A 43 13.29 16.43 1.60
CA ASP A 43 12.64 17.57 0.95
C ASP A 43 11.22 17.80 1.50
N GLY A 44 10.90 19.04 1.86
CA GLY A 44 9.62 19.40 2.47
C GLY A 44 8.40 19.21 1.55
N TYR A 45 8.58 19.23 0.22
CA TYR A 45 7.47 19.03 -0.73
C TYR A 45 6.84 17.63 -0.60
N ARG A 46 7.58 16.68 -0.04
CA ARG A 46 7.13 15.30 0.19
C ARG A 46 6.07 15.23 1.31
N GLY A 47 5.89 16.31 2.07
CA GLY A 47 4.96 16.38 3.18
C GLY A 47 5.52 15.74 4.45
N PRO A 48 4.73 14.98 5.21
CA PRO A 48 5.15 14.40 6.49
C PRO A 48 6.13 13.24 6.27
N VAL A 49 7.43 13.54 6.33
CA VAL A 49 8.54 12.61 6.15
C VAL A 49 9.44 12.54 7.37
N THR A 50 10.10 11.39 7.54
CA THR A 50 11.12 11.13 8.55
C THR A 50 12.37 10.59 7.85
N CYS A 51 13.54 11.09 8.27
CA CYS A 51 14.81 10.51 7.84
C CYS A 51 15.08 9.24 8.67
N GLN A 52 14.99 8.08 8.04
CA GLN A 52 15.37 6.82 8.67
C GLN A 52 16.87 6.61 8.48
N MET A 53 17.60 6.74 9.58
CA MET A 53 19.04 6.48 9.60
C MET A 53 19.32 5.01 9.31
N GLY A 54 20.20 4.75 8.35
CA GLY A 54 20.56 3.44 7.83
C GLY A 54 21.70 3.57 6.81
N MET A 55 22.08 2.47 6.17
CA MET A 55 23.08 2.45 5.09
C MET A 55 22.46 1.83 3.83
N PRO A 56 21.93 2.64 2.89
CA PRO A 56 21.91 4.11 2.88
C PRO A 56 20.78 4.73 3.74
N PRO A 57 20.94 5.98 4.22
CA PRO A 57 19.88 6.69 4.95
C PRO A 57 18.78 7.11 3.97
N ARG A 58 17.53 6.86 4.35
CA ARG A 58 16.37 6.98 3.45
C ARG A 58 15.26 7.86 4.01
N CYS A 59 14.59 8.56 3.12
CA CYS A 59 13.42 9.36 3.43
C CYS A 59 12.18 8.49 3.35
N VAL A 60 11.52 8.31 4.48
CA VAL A 60 10.27 7.54 4.57
C VAL A 60 9.14 8.44 5.03
N CYS A 61 7.91 8.14 4.63
CA CYS A 61 6.75 8.81 5.20
C CYS A 61 6.66 8.57 6.70
N ALA A 62 6.22 9.58 7.45
CA ALA A 62 5.95 9.46 8.88
C ALA A 62 4.93 8.33 9.16
N ASP A 63 4.82 7.90 10.40
CA ASP A 63 3.84 6.88 10.77
C ASP A 63 2.41 7.35 10.44
N GLY A 64 1.56 6.39 10.02
CA GLY A 64 0.20 6.68 9.55
C GLY A 64 0.13 7.37 8.19
N HIS A 65 1.22 7.41 7.41
CA HIS A 65 1.24 7.99 6.07
C HIS A 65 1.81 7.03 5.01
N CYS A 66 1.28 7.14 3.80
CA CYS A 66 1.62 6.37 2.62
C CYS A 66 2.31 7.25 1.58
N ALA A 67 3.36 6.73 0.95
CA ALA A 67 4.02 7.35 -0.19
C ALA A 67 3.20 7.11 -1.47
N SER A 68 2.96 8.17 -2.23
CA SER A 68 2.51 8.06 -3.62
C SER A 68 3.65 7.59 -4.52
N HIS A 69 3.32 7.28 -5.77
CA HIS A 69 4.32 6.96 -6.80
C HIS A 69 5.38 8.07 -6.97
N GLY A 70 5.01 9.33 -6.72
CA GLY A 70 5.94 10.47 -6.77
C GLY A 70 6.70 10.73 -5.46
N GLY A 71 6.56 9.87 -4.46
CA GLY A 71 7.22 10.02 -3.15
C GLY A 71 6.63 11.10 -2.25
N ILE A 72 5.36 11.50 -2.47
CA ILE A 72 4.60 12.43 -1.62
C ILE A 72 3.79 11.64 -0.61
N CYS A 73 3.82 12.04 0.65
CA CYS A 73 3.18 11.36 1.75
C CYS A 73 1.74 11.84 1.99
N PHE A 74 0.81 10.90 2.03
CA PHE A 74 -0.61 11.14 2.31
C PHE A 74 -1.06 10.34 3.52
N PRO A 75 -2.08 10.78 4.28
CA PRO A 75 -2.63 10.00 5.38
C PRO A 75 -3.08 8.61 4.91
N ASP A 76 -2.69 7.57 5.66
CA ASP A 76 -3.15 6.22 5.43
C ASP A 76 -4.67 6.16 5.64
N ARG A 77 -5.38 5.63 4.64
CA ARG A 77 -6.84 5.47 4.68
C ARG A 77 -7.26 4.09 5.17
N GLY A 78 -6.30 3.22 5.50
CA GLY A 78 -6.53 1.86 6.00
C GLY A 78 -7.05 0.91 4.93
N ILE A 79 -7.56 -0.25 5.39
CA ILE A 79 -8.14 -1.29 4.54
C ILE A 79 -9.61 -1.00 4.28
N VAL A 80 -9.98 -0.96 3.01
CA VAL A 80 -11.39 -1.11 2.62
C VAL A 80 -11.64 -2.60 2.36
N HIS A 81 -12.38 -3.25 3.27
CA HIS A 81 -12.85 -4.61 3.06
C HIS A 81 -14.02 -4.59 2.08
N ALA A 82 -13.77 -4.98 0.83
CA ALA A 82 -14.81 -5.15 -0.17
C ALA A 82 -15.32 -6.59 -0.15
N THR A 83 -16.64 -6.75 -0.06
CA THR A 83 -17.29 -8.06 -0.25
C THR A 83 -17.72 -8.17 -1.71
N VAL A 84 -17.36 -9.25 -2.38
CA VAL A 84 -17.73 -9.46 -3.79
C VAL A 84 -19.06 -10.19 -3.85
N ALA A 85 -20.09 -9.52 -4.37
CA ALA A 85 -21.35 -10.17 -4.71
C ALA A 85 -21.17 -11.04 -5.97
N ARG A 86 -21.61 -12.29 -5.91
CA ARG A 86 -21.71 -13.12 -7.12
C ARG A 86 -22.93 -12.66 -7.92
N VAL A 87 -22.70 -12.17 -9.13
CA VAL A 87 -23.76 -11.81 -10.09
C VAL A 87 -23.89 -12.90 -11.14
N SER A 88 -25.12 -13.16 -11.61
CA SER A 88 -25.34 -14.10 -12.71
C SER A 88 -24.97 -13.47 -14.05
N ARG A 89 -24.39 -14.24 -14.97
CA ARG A 89 -24.14 -13.77 -16.35
C ARG A 89 -25.42 -13.62 -17.16
N THR A 90 -26.44 -14.41 -16.83
CA THR A 90 -27.75 -14.34 -17.51
C THR A 90 -28.65 -13.26 -16.92
N HIS A 91 -28.33 -12.78 -15.72
CA HIS A 91 -29.08 -11.74 -15.01
C HIS A 91 -28.12 -10.90 -14.17
N PRO A 92 -27.47 -9.87 -14.77
CA PRO A 92 -26.39 -9.10 -14.14
C PRO A 92 -26.93 -8.02 -13.20
N GLU A 93 -27.77 -8.41 -12.25
CA GLU A 93 -28.24 -7.54 -11.19
C GLU A 93 -27.47 -7.84 -9.90
N PHE A 94 -27.11 -6.78 -9.17
CA PHE A 94 -26.54 -6.93 -7.85
C PHE A 94 -27.62 -7.47 -6.90
N PRO A 95 -27.40 -8.62 -6.23
CA PRO A 95 -28.35 -9.12 -5.25
C PRO A 95 -28.43 -8.13 -4.08
N GLY A 96 -29.61 -7.54 -3.86
CA GLY A 96 -29.89 -6.73 -2.67
C GLY A 96 -30.10 -5.22 -2.86
N GLN A 97 -30.45 -4.72 -4.04
CA GLN A 97 -31.03 -3.37 -4.16
C GLN A 97 -32.54 -3.43 -4.41
N HIS A 98 -33.28 -3.88 -3.40
CA HIS A 98 -34.68 -3.57 -3.25
C HIS A 98 -34.91 -2.91 -1.89
N GLY A 99 -35.09 -1.59 -1.93
CA GLY A 99 -35.94 -0.86 -0.99
C GLY A 99 -35.31 -0.39 0.31
N SER A 100 -35.15 0.92 0.43
CA SER A 100 -36.02 1.73 1.29
C SER A 100 -36.26 3.07 0.61
#